data_AF-A0A4R4KTY3-F1
#
_entry.id   AF-A0A4R4KTY3-F1
#
_cell.length_a   1.000
_cell.length_b   1.000
_cell.length_c   1.000
_cell.angle_alpha   90.00
_cell.angle_beta   90.00
_cell.angle_gamma   90.00
#
_symmetry.space_group_name_H-M   'P 1'
#
loop_
_entity.id
_entity.type
_entity.pdbx_description
1 polymer ?
#
loop_
_entity_poly.entity_id
_entity_poly.type
_entity_poly.pdbx_seq_one_letter_code
_entity_poly.pdbx_strand_id
1 'polypeptide(L)'
;MSMRTGIWLIGARGSVAGSATVSASALRARLVEPTGYVTELPALRGTGLPRWSNLREPAWSGIKLYGGGDGAILSNPGPNAAEVASKQRILRDVLGHQGTSRVDHAEGIGDFELSMVER
;
A
#
# COMPACT_ATOMS: atom_id res chain seq x y z
N MET A 1 -15.28 -18.28 -14.10
CA MET A 1 -15.06 -16.85 -13.76
C MET A 1 -13.78 -16.74 -12.96
N SER A 2 -12.81 -15.92 -13.36
CA SER A 2 -11.60 -15.70 -12.55
C SER A 2 -11.96 -14.91 -11.29
N MET A 3 -11.68 -15.46 -10.11
CA MET A 3 -11.84 -14.76 -8.83
C MET A 3 -10.82 -13.64 -8.73
N ARG A 4 -11.28 -12.45 -8.32
CA ARG A 4 -10.45 -11.23 -8.28
C ARG A 4 -10.35 -10.75 -6.85
N THR A 5 -9.14 -10.80 -6.31
CA THR A 5 -8.87 -10.49 -4.90
C THR A 5 -8.45 -9.01 -4.76
N GLY A 6 -8.99 -8.34 -3.75
CA GLY A 6 -8.51 -7.02 -3.30
C GLY A 6 -7.48 -7.17 -2.19
N ILE A 7 -6.64 -6.15 -1.99
CA ILE A 7 -5.61 -6.13 -0.93
C ILE A 7 -5.96 -5.00 0.02
N TRP A 8 -5.99 -5.30 1.31
CA TRP A 8 -6.04 -4.33 2.38
C TRP A 8 -4.76 -4.46 3.19
N LEU A 9 -4.03 -3.36 3.29
CA LEU A 9 -2.89 -3.24 4.19
C LEU A 9 -3.38 -2.45 5.40
N ILE A 10 -3.07 -2.91 6.61
CA ILE A 10 -3.48 -2.28 7.87
C ILE A 10 -2.29 -2.38 8.81
N GLY A 11 -1.87 -1.27 9.42
CA GLY A 11 -0.71 -1.21 10.31
C GLY A 11 0.65 -1.35 9.62
N ALA A 12 0.67 -1.39 8.28
CA ALA A 12 1.89 -1.31 7.51
C ALA A 12 2.42 0.13 7.57
N ARG A 13 3.69 0.30 8.01
CA ARG A 13 4.45 1.52 7.74
C ARG A 13 4.36 1.85 6.26
N GLY A 14 4.35 3.13 5.92
CA GLY A 14 4.02 3.59 4.57
C GLY A 14 4.92 3.04 3.49
N SER A 15 6.17 2.74 3.83
CA SER A 15 7.15 2.07 2.96
C SER A 15 6.76 0.63 2.63
N VAL A 16 6.19 -0.12 3.58
CA VAL A 16 5.74 -1.50 3.38
C VAL A 16 4.54 -1.51 2.42
N ALA A 17 3.58 -0.60 2.64
CA ALA A 17 2.43 -0.49 1.75
C ALA A 17 2.81 -0.12 0.32
N GLY A 18 3.68 0.88 0.17
CA GLY A 18 4.21 1.26 -1.14
C GLY A 18 4.97 0.11 -1.81
N SER A 19 5.88 -0.54 -1.10
CA SER A 19 6.68 -1.65 -1.67
C SER A 19 5.81 -2.81 -2.13
N ALA A 20 4.83 -3.23 -1.33
CA ALA A 20 3.92 -4.31 -1.68
C ALA A 20 3.13 -4.01 -2.96
N THR A 21 2.69 -2.76 -3.14
CA THR A 21 2.00 -2.33 -4.35
C THR A 21 2.92 -2.32 -5.56
N VAL A 22 4.15 -1.80 -5.43
CA VAL A 22 5.15 -1.83 -6.52
C VAL A 22 5.47 -3.25 -6.92
N SER A 23 5.68 -4.17 -5.96
CA SER A 23 5.91 -5.58 -6.24
C SER A 23 4.74 -6.22 -6.97
N ALA A 24 3.50 -5.94 -6.58
CA ALA A 24 2.31 -6.46 -7.25
C ALA A 24 2.20 -5.97 -8.71
N SER A 25 2.47 -4.68 -8.96
CA SER A 25 2.51 -4.11 -10.31
C SER A 25 3.62 -4.73 -11.17
N ALA A 26 4.84 -4.86 -10.62
CA ALA A 26 5.98 -5.43 -11.33
C ALA A 26 5.76 -6.91 -11.72
N LEU A 27 5.16 -7.71 -10.84
CA LEU A 27 4.79 -9.10 -11.13
C LEU A 27 3.76 -9.20 -12.25
N ARG A 28 2.76 -8.32 -12.23
CA ARG A 28 1.70 -8.31 -13.24
C ARG A 28 2.23 -7.87 -14.61
N ALA A 29 3.15 -6.92 -14.62
CA ALA A 29 3.91 -6.52 -15.81
C ALA A 29 4.97 -7.55 -16.24
N ARG A 30 5.14 -8.66 -15.48
CA ARG A 30 6.15 -9.70 -15.71
C ARG A 30 7.58 -9.16 -15.75
N LEU A 31 7.84 -8.10 -14.99
CA LEU A 31 9.18 -7.51 -14.86
C LEU A 31 10.04 -8.24 -13.83
N VAL A 32 9.39 -8.99 -12.93
CA VAL A 32 10.03 -9.80 -11.88
C VAL A 32 9.31 -11.13 -11.74
N GLU A 33 10.02 -12.15 -11.28
CA GLU A 33 9.44 -13.44 -10.91
C GLU A 33 8.82 -13.39 -9.49
N PRO A 34 7.79 -14.21 -9.18
CA PRO A 34 7.15 -14.28 -7.86
C PRO A 34 8.02 -14.98 -6.80
N THR A 35 9.31 -14.69 -6.77
CA THR A 35 10.25 -15.26 -5.81
C THR A 35 9.89 -14.82 -4.39
N GLY A 36 9.84 -15.78 -3.45
CA GLY A 36 9.49 -15.50 -2.05
C GLY A 36 8.00 -15.39 -1.74
N TYR A 37 7.11 -15.53 -2.74
CA TYR A 37 5.67 -15.58 -2.48
C TYR A 37 5.28 -16.91 -1.85
N VAL A 38 4.95 -16.87 -0.55
CA VAL A 38 4.53 -18.04 0.22
C VAL A 38 3.36 -18.76 -0.46
N THR A 39 2.38 -18.01 -0.98
CA THR A 39 1.21 -18.58 -1.67
C THR A 39 1.52 -19.29 -3.00
N GLU A 40 2.74 -19.14 -3.55
CA GLU A 40 3.18 -19.87 -4.75
C GLU A 40 3.94 -21.16 -4.43
N LEU A 41 4.21 -21.44 -3.14
CA LEU A 41 4.84 -22.68 -2.73
C LEU A 41 4.01 -23.90 -3.13
N PRO A 42 4.63 -25.00 -3.60
CA PRO A 42 3.91 -26.21 -3.99
C PRO A 42 2.93 -26.73 -2.93
N ALA A 43 3.29 -26.63 -1.65
CA ALA A 43 2.48 -27.08 -0.53
C ALA A 43 1.15 -26.31 -0.36
N LEU A 44 1.05 -25.10 -0.91
CA LEU A 44 -0.15 -24.27 -0.82
C LEU A 44 -1.00 -24.27 -2.10
N ARG A 45 -0.59 -25.03 -3.13
CA ARG A 45 -1.37 -25.18 -4.36
C ARG A 45 -2.67 -25.96 -4.08
N GLY A 46 -3.80 -25.46 -4.59
CA GLY A 46 -5.10 -26.10 -4.44
C GLY A 46 -5.83 -25.80 -3.12
N THR A 47 -5.24 -25.02 -2.22
CA THR A 47 -5.84 -24.63 -0.93
C THR A 47 -6.95 -23.57 -1.03
N GLY A 48 -7.21 -23.05 -2.24
CA GLY A 48 -8.15 -21.95 -2.45
C GLY A 48 -7.59 -20.57 -2.08
N LEU A 49 -6.35 -20.49 -1.57
CA LEU A 49 -5.69 -19.21 -1.30
C LEU A 49 -5.48 -18.40 -2.60
N PRO A 50 -5.60 -17.06 -2.54
CA PRO A 50 -5.30 -16.20 -3.68
C PRO A 50 -3.85 -16.36 -4.14
N ARG A 51 -3.68 -16.57 -5.45
CA ARG A 51 -2.38 -16.49 -6.13
C ARG A 51 -2.07 -15.03 -6.44
N TRP A 52 -0.80 -14.69 -6.65
CA TRP A 52 -0.44 -13.30 -7.01
C TRP A 52 -1.14 -12.86 -8.31
N SER A 53 -1.38 -13.79 -9.24
CA SER A 53 -2.10 -13.55 -10.49
C SER A 53 -3.58 -13.18 -10.29
N ASN A 54 -4.16 -13.49 -9.13
CA ASN A 54 -5.55 -13.18 -8.78
C ASN A 54 -5.69 -11.76 -8.20
N LEU A 55 -4.57 -11.11 -7.87
CA LEU A 55 -4.54 -9.74 -7.39
C LEU A 55 -4.83 -8.80 -8.57
N ARG A 56 -5.79 -7.89 -8.39
CA ARG A 56 -6.01 -6.81 -9.36
C ARG A 56 -4.96 -5.72 -9.20
N GLU A 57 -4.75 -4.95 -10.26
CA GLU A 57 -4.14 -3.62 -10.13
C GLU A 57 -4.92 -2.83 -9.08
N PRO A 58 -4.25 -2.38 -8.01
CA PRO A 58 -4.91 -1.60 -6.98
C PRO A 58 -5.15 -0.19 -7.52
N ALA A 59 -6.42 0.23 -7.54
CA ALA A 59 -6.70 1.64 -7.34
C ALA A 59 -6.18 1.99 -5.93
N TRP A 60 -5.45 3.09 -5.80
CA TRP A 60 -4.87 3.48 -4.54
C TRP A 60 -5.75 4.51 -3.84
N SER A 61 -6.28 4.16 -2.68
CA SER A 61 -6.82 5.11 -1.71
C SER A 61 -6.13 4.90 -0.37
N GLY A 62 -5.37 5.89 0.08
CA GLY A 62 -4.50 5.83 1.26
C GLY A 62 -4.93 6.76 2.37
N ILE A 63 -5.12 6.26 3.59
CA ILE A 63 -5.12 7.10 4.80
C ILE A 63 -3.92 6.71 5.64
N LYS A 64 -3.14 7.71 6.08
CA LYS A 64 -2.03 7.57 7.01
C LYS A 64 -2.36 8.28 8.30
N LEU A 65 -2.33 7.54 9.40
CA LEU A 65 -2.41 8.11 10.74
C LEU A 65 -1.01 8.16 11.34
N TYR A 66 -0.62 9.31 11.86
CA TYR A 66 0.61 9.47 12.63
C TYR A 66 0.27 9.90 14.05
N GLY A 67 1.02 9.44 15.04
CA GLY A 67 1.08 10.05 16.37
C GLY A 67 2.46 10.64 16.61
N GLY A 68 2.77 10.96 17.88
CA GLY A 68 4.10 11.39 18.28
C GLY A 68 4.56 12.71 17.63
N GLY A 69 5.87 12.89 17.51
CA GLY A 69 6.47 14.12 16.96
C GLY A 69 6.14 14.33 15.49
N ASP A 70 6.15 13.26 14.68
CA ASP A 70 5.80 13.33 13.26
C ASP A 70 4.33 13.72 13.07
N GLY A 71 3.43 13.16 13.88
CA GLY A 71 2.02 13.53 13.89
C GLY A 71 1.79 15.00 14.24
N ALA A 72 2.52 15.54 15.23
CA ALA A 72 2.46 16.95 15.58
C ALA A 72 2.96 17.86 14.43
N ILE A 73 4.03 17.48 13.74
CA ILE A 73 4.54 18.22 12.57
C ILE A 73 3.54 18.19 11.42
N LEU A 74 3.00 17.00 11.12
CA LEU A 74 2.07 16.75 10.02
C LEU A 74 0.64 17.22 10.32
N SER A 75 0.35 17.69 11.54
CA SER A 75 -0.89 18.42 11.85
C SER A 75 -0.91 19.81 11.19
N ASN A 76 0.27 20.35 10.83
CA ASN A 76 0.36 21.65 10.18
C ASN A 76 0.04 21.53 8.67
N PRO A 77 -0.81 22.41 8.11
CA PRO A 77 -1.25 22.29 6.71
C PRO A 77 -0.12 22.28 5.67
N GLY A 78 0.94 23.06 5.88
CA GLY A 78 2.08 23.13 4.96
C GLY A 78 2.87 21.81 4.85
N PRO A 79 3.47 21.33 5.96
CA PRO A 79 4.12 20.03 6.01
C PRO A 79 3.22 18.87 5.56
N ASN A 80 1.95 18.89 5.96
CA ASN A 80 0.97 17.88 5.54
C ASN A 80 0.80 17.86 4.02
N ALA A 81 0.55 19.02 3.41
CA ALA A 81 0.37 19.13 1.96
C ALA A 81 1.62 18.68 1.18
N ALA A 82 2.82 19.02 1.68
CA ALA A 82 4.07 18.57 1.08
C ALA A 82 4.23 17.03 1.15
N GLU A 83 3.88 16.43 2.28
CA GLU A 83 3.94 14.98 2.48
C GLU A 83 2.93 14.22 1.61
N VAL A 84 1.68 14.70 1.56
CA VAL A 84 0.63 14.17 0.67
C VAL A 84 1.08 14.26 -0.79
N ALA A 85 1.59 15.41 -1.23
CA ALA A 85 2.06 15.62 -2.60
C ALA A 85 3.24 14.70 -2.96
N SER A 86 4.16 14.47 -2.01
CA SER A 86 5.29 13.53 -2.17
C SER A 86 4.80 12.10 -2.39
N LYS A 87 3.88 11.62 -1.55
CA LYS A 87 3.31 10.26 -1.67
C LYS A 87 2.53 10.08 -2.97
N GLN A 88 1.73 11.07 -3.34
CA GLN A 88 1.01 11.10 -4.61
C GLN A 88 1.92 11.04 -5.83
N ARG A 89 3.09 11.71 -5.78
CA ARG A 89 4.07 11.65 -6.86
C ARG A 89 4.65 10.25 -7.03
N ILE A 90 5.05 9.60 -5.93
CA ILE A 90 5.59 8.24 -5.98
C ILE A 90 4.58 7.26 -6.58
N LEU A 91 3.30 7.37 -6.22
CA LEU A 91 2.25 6.51 -6.77
C LEU A 91 2.13 6.67 -8.29
N ARG A 92 2.16 7.92 -8.78
CA ARG A 92 2.12 8.19 -10.22
C ARG A 92 3.36 7.67 -10.93
N ASP A 93 4.54 8.01 -10.43
CA ASP A 93 5.80 7.77 -11.14
C ASP A 93 6.15 6.28 -11.16
N VAL A 94 5.83 5.54 -10.09
CA VAL A 94 6.17 4.12 -9.99
C VAL A 94 5.05 3.22 -10.49
N LEU A 95 3.80 3.55 -10.20
CA LEU A 95 2.68 2.68 -10.51
C LEU A 95 1.95 3.09 -11.79
N GLY A 96 2.10 4.32 -12.27
CA GLY A 96 1.40 4.81 -13.46
C GLY A 96 -0.09 5.12 -13.22
N HIS A 97 -0.54 5.15 -11.96
CA HIS A 97 -1.94 5.43 -11.60
C HIS A 97 -2.05 6.69 -10.73
N GLN A 98 -3.20 7.36 -10.82
CA GLN A 98 -3.62 8.34 -9.83
C GLN A 98 -4.28 7.62 -8.65
N GLY A 99 -4.06 8.09 -7.43
CA GLY A 99 -4.72 7.60 -6.23
C GLY A 99 -5.09 8.74 -5.29
N THR A 100 -5.78 8.46 -4.18
CA THR A 100 -6.01 9.44 -3.11
C THR A 100 -5.06 9.17 -1.95
N SER A 101 -4.63 10.22 -1.26
CA SER A 101 -3.83 10.08 -0.05
C SER A 101 -4.21 11.16 0.93
N ARG A 102 -4.41 10.75 2.17
CA ARG A 102 -4.70 11.61 3.31
C ARG A 102 -3.74 11.28 4.43
N VAL A 103 -3.30 12.31 5.13
CA VAL A 103 -2.43 12.21 6.31
C VAL A 103 -3.16 12.93 7.44
N ASP A 104 -3.46 12.21 8.52
CA ASP A 104 -4.08 12.77 9.73
C ASP A 104 -3.20 12.48 10.95
N HIS A 105 -3.28 13.38 11.93
CA HIS A 105 -2.73 13.16 13.25
C HIS A 105 -3.76 12.47 14.14
N ALA A 106 -3.35 11.40 14.82
CA ALA A 106 -4.16 10.70 15.79
C ALA A 106 -3.39 10.65 17.12
N GLU A 107 -3.94 11.30 18.14
CA GLU A 107 -3.36 11.24 19.48
C GLU A 107 -3.51 9.82 20.07
N GLY A 108 -2.51 9.38 20.82
CA GLY A 108 -2.57 8.10 21.55
C GLY A 108 -2.20 6.84 20.75
N ILE A 109 -1.90 6.93 19.45
CA ILE A 109 -1.42 5.77 18.68
C ILE A 109 0.11 5.59 18.67
N GLY A 110 0.86 6.51 19.32
CA GLY A 110 2.33 6.50 19.31
C GLY A 110 2.89 6.68 17.89
N ASP A 111 4.07 6.11 17.61
CA ASP A 111 4.70 6.15 16.27
C ASP A 111 4.10 5.13 15.28
N PHE A 112 2.86 4.71 15.53
CA PHE A 112 2.17 3.74 14.69
C PHE A 112 1.67 4.41 13.41
N GLU A 113 1.93 3.78 12.27
CA GLU A 113 1.42 4.21 10.98
C GLU A 113 0.43 3.18 10.45
N LEU A 114 -0.82 3.59 10.30
CA LEU A 114 -1.85 2.82 9.61
C LEU A 114 -1.95 3.33 8.19
N SER A 115 -1.58 2.53 7.20
CA SER A 115 -1.87 2.79 5.79
C SER A 115 -2.99 1.87 5.31
N MET A 116 -4.20 2.38 5.15
CA MET A 116 -5.30 1.64 4.54
C MET A 116 -5.23 1.79 3.02
N VAL A 117 -5.26 0.69 2.26
CA VAL A 117 -5.35 0.71 0.80
C VAL A 117 -6.67 0.08 0.40
N GLU A 118 -7.61 0.91 -0.05
CA GLU A 118 -8.89 0.45 -0.58
C GLU A 118 -8.93 0.70 -2.10
N ARG A 119 -9.79 -0.07 -2.78
CA ARG A 119 -10.17 0.22 -4.16
C ARG A 119 -10.96 1.52 -4.27
#